data_AF-A0A922CD24-F1
#
_entry.id   AF-A0A922CD24-F1
#
_cell.length_a   1.000
_cell.length_b   1.000
_cell.length_c   1.000
_cell.angle_alpha   90.00
_cell.angle_beta   90.00
_cell.angle_gamma   90.00
#
_symmetry.space_group_name_H-M   'P 1'
#
loop_
_entity.id
_entity.type
_entity.pdbx_description
1 polymer ?
#
loop_
_entity_poly.entity_id
_entity_poly.type
_entity_poly.pdbx_seq_one_letter_code
_entity_poly.pdbx_strand_id
1 'polypeptide(L)'
;MPPKRATWSEESMRAVMEAVKNGQMSQNSAAKYHNIPRKTLWNHLISGSTVKKIGRKPVLNRKQENQLVSRLTDKNKISKLTSKLIRREAFVFCEERRLKHNFNRKTGLAGKDWLRPFLERHPEISIG
;
A
#
# COMPACT_ATOMS: atom_id res chain seq x y z
N MET A 1 -13.78 21.71 -7.90
CA MET A 1 -13.05 21.03 -6.79
C MET A 1 -13.15 19.52 -6.97
N PRO A 2 -12.10 18.73 -6.70
CA PRO A 2 -12.23 17.28 -6.66
C PRO A 2 -13.20 16.87 -5.54
N PRO A 3 -14.02 15.82 -5.72
CA PRO A 3 -14.95 15.37 -4.69
C PRO A 3 -14.20 14.93 -3.42
N LYS A 4 -14.70 15.32 -2.24
CA LYS A 4 -14.17 14.85 -0.94
C LYS A 4 -14.26 13.33 -0.90
N ARG A 5 -13.11 12.64 -0.82
CA ARG A 5 -13.03 11.18 -0.76
C ARG A 5 -13.01 10.70 0.68
N ALA A 6 -13.64 9.55 0.94
CA ALA A 6 -13.61 8.85 2.22
C ALA A 6 -14.01 9.72 3.43
N THR A 7 -15.21 10.27 3.37
CA THR A 7 -15.82 11.12 4.42
C THR A 7 -16.21 10.37 5.70
N TRP A 8 -16.17 9.03 5.69
CA TRP A 8 -16.48 8.17 6.84
C TRP A 8 -15.30 8.01 7.80
N SER A 9 -15.51 7.71 9.08
CA SER A 9 -14.44 7.43 10.04
C SER A 9 -14.25 5.91 10.23
N GLU A 10 -13.10 5.47 10.75
CA GLU A 10 -12.87 4.03 10.94
C GLU A 10 -13.82 3.45 11.99
N GLU A 11 -14.20 4.26 12.98
CA GLU A 11 -15.19 3.94 14.00
C GLU A 11 -16.58 3.79 13.38
N SER A 12 -16.96 4.71 12.48
CA SER A 12 -18.25 4.60 11.78
C SER A 12 -18.26 3.38 10.87
N MET A 13 -17.17 3.08 10.16
CA MET A 13 -17.04 1.86 9.37
C MET A 13 -17.20 0.60 10.24
N ARG A 14 -16.59 0.59 11.42
CA ARG A 14 -16.69 -0.53 12.37
C ARG A 14 -18.12 -0.80 12.79
N ALA A 15 -18.82 0.23 13.28
CA ALA A 15 -20.21 0.12 13.72
C ALA A 15 -21.13 -0.39 12.60
N VAL A 16 -20.92 0.11 11.38
CA VAL A 16 -21.65 -0.32 10.18
C VAL A 16 -21.41 -1.79 9.86
N MET A 17 -20.14 -2.22 9.92
CA MET A 17 -19.79 -3.61 9.65
C MET A 17 -20.38 -4.56 10.68
N GLU A 18 -20.37 -4.20 11.96
CA GLU A 18 -20.98 -5.00 13.04
C GLU A 18 -22.50 -5.10 12.86
N ALA A 19 -23.18 -4.00 12.56
CA ALA A 19 -24.64 -4.01 12.35
C ALA A 19 -25.06 -4.86 11.13
N VAL A 20 -24.28 -4.84 10.05
CA VAL A 20 -24.55 -5.70 8.88
C VAL A 20 -24.28 -7.17 9.19
N LYS A 21 -23.20 -7.48 9.92
CA LYS A 21 -22.85 -8.87 10.30
C LYS A 21 -23.89 -9.47 11.26
N ASN A 22 -24.43 -8.66 12.17
CA ASN A 22 -25.44 -9.08 13.15
C ASN A 22 -26.86 -9.14 12.56
N GLY A 23 -27.03 -8.90 11.25
CA GLY A 23 -28.34 -8.91 10.59
C GLY A 23 -29.25 -7.74 10.95
N GLN A 24 -28.75 -6.72 11.67
CA GLN A 24 -29.53 -5.56 12.11
C GLN A 24 -29.90 -4.63 10.93
N MET A 25 -29.09 -4.63 9.87
CA MET A 25 -29.35 -3.84 8.67
C MET A 25 -28.80 -4.50 7.41
N SER A 26 -29.50 -4.32 6.29
CA SER A 26 -28.96 -4.73 4.99
C SER A 26 -27.74 -3.87 4.63
N GLN A 27 -26.79 -4.43 3.89
CA GLN A 27 -25.63 -3.70 3.37
C GLN A 27 -26.04 -2.41 2.63
N ASN A 28 -27.15 -2.46 1.90
CA ASN A 28 -27.62 -1.32 1.11
C ASN A 28 -28.16 -0.19 2.00
N SER A 29 -28.96 -0.55 3.01
CA SER A 29 -29.48 0.39 4.01
C SER A 29 -28.35 1.02 4.82
N ALA A 30 -27.40 0.20 5.25
CA ALA A 30 -26.22 0.61 6.02
C ALA A 30 -25.35 1.60 5.24
N ALA A 31 -25.06 1.30 3.98
CA ALA A 31 -24.30 2.17 3.09
C ALA A 31 -24.96 3.54 2.91
N LYS A 32 -26.29 3.57 2.72
CA LYS A 32 -27.06 4.81 2.54
C LYS A 32 -27.09 5.64 3.82
N TYR A 33 -27.39 5.02 4.97
CA TYR A 33 -27.53 5.70 6.25
C TYR A 33 -26.22 6.36 6.69
N HIS A 34 -25.08 5.68 6.48
CA HIS A 34 -23.77 6.18 6.89
C HIS A 34 -23.01 6.94 5.78
N ASN A 35 -23.65 7.19 4.63
CA ASN A 35 -23.05 7.85 3.48
C ASN A 35 -21.71 7.21 3.04
N ILE A 36 -21.66 5.87 3.07
CA ILE A 36 -20.51 5.07 2.65
C ILE A 36 -20.84 4.46 1.28
N PRO A 37 -20.00 4.63 0.25
CA PRO A 37 -20.24 3.95 -1.03
C PRO A 37 -20.37 2.44 -0.83
N ARG A 38 -21.42 1.84 -1.40
CA ARG A 38 -21.74 0.41 -1.21
C ARG A 38 -20.55 -0.52 -1.46
N LYS A 39 -19.79 -0.26 -2.53
CA LYS A 39 -18.60 -1.06 -2.87
C LYS A 39 -17.49 -0.91 -1.85
N THR A 40 -17.33 0.28 -1.26
CA THR A 40 -16.39 0.51 -0.16
C THR A 40 -16.79 -0.35 1.05
N LEU A 41 -18.04 -0.26 1.50
CA LEU A 41 -18.54 -1.08 2.61
C LEU A 41 -18.36 -2.59 2.34
N TRP A 42 -18.67 -3.04 1.13
CA TRP A 42 -18.45 -4.44 0.71
C TRP A 42 -16.98 -4.87 0.85
N ASN A 43 -16.03 -4.05 0.38
CA ASN A 43 -14.60 -4.35 0.50
C ASN A 43 -14.16 -4.44 1.97
N HIS A 44 -14.69 -3.57 2.83
CA HIS A 44 -14.42 -3.60 4.27
C HIS A 44 -15.02 -4.85 4.94
N LEU A 45 -16.25 -5.24 4.59
CA LEU A 45 -16.87 -6.49 5.06
C LEU A 45 -16.07 -7.74 4.69
N ILE A 46 -15.59 -7.84 3.44
CA ILE A 46 -14.77 -8.97 2.98
C ILE A 46 -13.39 -8.97 3.63
N SER A 47 -12.75 -7.80 3.72
CA SER A 47 -11.39 -7.71 4.29
C SER A 47 -11.37 -7.81 5.81
N GLY A 48 -12.50 -7.56 6.48
CA GLY A 48 -12.59 -7.46 7.94
C GLY A 48 -11.85 -6.25 8.53
N SER A 49 -11.21 -5.41 7.71
CA SER A 49 -10.42 -4.26 8.16
C SER A 49 -11.27 -3.00 8.13
N THR A 50 -11.20 -2.19 9.17
CA THR A 50 -11.82 -0.85 9.22
C THR A 50 -10.87 0.25 8.73
N VAL A 51 -9.61 -0.10 8.48
CA VAL A 51 -8.53 0.84 8.18
C VAL A 51 -8.77 1.54 6.86
N LYS A 52 -8.75 2.87 6.89
CA LYS A 52 -8.94 3.71 5.71
C LYS A 52 -7.66 3.74 4.87
N LYS A 53 -7.59 2.87 3.87
CA LYS A 53 -6.47 2.83 2.91
C LYS A 53 -6.78 3.72 1.70
N ILE A 54 -6.32 4.97 1.74
CA ILE A 54 -6.38 5.88 0.58
C ILE A 54 -5.05 5.82 -0.17
N GLY A 55 -5.12 5.75 -1.50
CA GLY A 55 -3.96 5.90 -2.37
C GLY A 55 -3.67 4.67 -3.22
N ARG A 56 -2.55 4.75 -3.96
CA ARG A 56 -2.10 3.65 -4.81
C ARG A 56 -1.51 2.55 -3.95
N LYS A 57 -1.80 1.30 -4.28
CA LYS A 57 -1.11 0.16 -3.69
C LYS A 57 0.40 0.26 -4.03
N PRO A 58 1.30 -0.08 -3.10
CA PRO A 58 2.73 -0.15 -3.40
C PRO A 58 3.00 -1.09 -4.59
N VAL A 59 4.06 -0.80 -5.34
CA VAL A 59 4.49 -1.63 -6.48
C VAL A 59 4.85 -3.05 -6.05
N LEU A 60 5.43 -3.20 -4.86
CA LEU A 60 5.81 -4.47 -4.25
C LEU A 60 4.88 -4.77 -3.07
N ASN A 61 4.41 -6.00 -2.97
CA ASN A 61 3.74 -6.45 -1.75
C ASN A 61 4.75 -6.69 -0.61
N ARG A 62 4.27 -6.89 0.63
CA ARG A 62 5.16 -7.03 1.80
C ARG A 62 6.19 -8.17 1.65
N LYS A 63 5.79 -9.31 1.09
CA LYS A 63 6.69 -10.45 0.84
C LYS A 63 7.79 -10.08 -0.16
N GLN A 64 7.43 -9.40 -1.24
CA GLN A 64 8.37 -8.93 -2.26
C GLN A 64 9.30 -7.84 -1.72
N GLU A 65 8.77 -6.92 -0.91
CA GLU A 65 9.60 -5.91 -0.25
C GLU A 65 10.64 -6.58 0.67
N ASN A 66 10.24 -7.57 1.47
CA ASN A 66 11.19 -8.30 2.33
C ASN A 66 12.27 -9.04 1.53
N GLN A 67 11.92 -9.60 0.37
CA GLN A 67 12.92 -10.19 -0.54
C GLN A 67 13.90 -9.15 -1.09
N LEU A 68 13.41 -7.96 -1.42
CA LEU A 68 14.26 -6.84 -1.83
C LEU A 68 15.15 -6.37 -0.68
N VAL A 69 14.62 -6.25 0.55
CA VAL A 69 15.38 -5.91 1.76
C VAL A 69 16.53 -6.89 1.96
N SER A 70 16.27 -8.20 1.89
CA SER A 70 17.33 -9.22 2.00
C SER A 70 18.45 -9.00 0.98
N ARG A 71 18.09 -8.76 -0.28
CA ARG A 71 19.06 -8.46 -1.36
C ARG A 71 19.84 -7.16 -1.10
N LEU A 72 19.21 -6.14 -0.53
CA LEU A 72 19.86 -4.88 -0.18
C LEU A 72 20.82 -5.04 1.00
N THR A 73 20.47 -5.85 1.99
CA THR A 73 21.34 -6.17 3.13
C THR A 73 22.63 -6.83 2.66
N ASP A 74 22.56 -7.76 1.71
CA ASP A 74 23.76 -8.38 1.15
C ASP A 74 24.61 -7.39 0.35
N LYS A 75 23.98 -6.46 -0.37
CA LYS A 75 24.71 -5.38 -1.05
C LYS A 75 25.34 -4.38 -0.09
N ASN A 76 24.73 -4.13 1.07
CA ASN A 76 25.26 -3.22 2.08
C ASN A 76 26.58 -3.73 2.68
N LYS A 77 26.79 -5.06 2.71
CA LYS A 77 28.06 -5.66 3.15
C LYS A 77 29.23 -5.34 2.22
N ILE A 78 28.95 -5.06 0.95
CA ILE A 78 29.95 -4.80 -0.09
C ILE A 78 30.13 -3.29 -0.31
N SER A 79 29.02 -2.55 -0.29
CA SER A 79 29.00 -1.12 -0.61
C SER A 79 27.90 -0.40 0.16
N LYS A 80 28.17 0.83 0.58
CA LYS A 80 27.21 1.66 1.31
C LYS A 80 25.89 1.83 0.54
N LEU A 81 24.77 1.57 1.21
CA LEU A 81 23.44 1.80 0.63
C LEU A 81 23.21 3.29 0.37
N THR A 82 23.05 3.64 -0.90
CA THR A 82 22.66 4.99 -1.35
C THR A 82 21.25 4.97 -1.93
N SER A 83 20.58 6.14 -1.94
CA SER A 83 19.26 6.31 -2.56
C SER A 83 19.23 5.79 -4.01
N LYS A 84 20.28 6.07 -4.79
CA LYS A 84 20.38 5.64 -6.19
C LYS A 84 20.50 4.12 -6.30
N LEU A 85 21.27 3.47 -5.42
CA LEU A 85 21.42 2.02 -5.40
C LEU A 85 20.08 1.35 -5.09
N ILE A 86 19.39 1.75 -4.02
CA ILE A 86 18.09 1.15 -3.63
C ILE A 86 17.07 1.28 -4.77
N ARG A 87 17.00 2.45 -5.41
CA ARG A 87 16.08 2.70 -6.53
C ARG A 87 16.41 1.86 -7.76
N ARG A 88 17.69 1.59 -8.01
CA ARG A 88 18.15 0.70 -9.09
C ARG A 88 17.82 -0.75 -8.78
N GLU A 89 18.09 -1.21 -7.55
CA GLU A 89 17.78 -2.57 -7.13
C GLU A 89 16.29 -2.85 -7.17
N ALA A 90 15.44 -1.90 -6.78
CA ALA A 90 14.00 -2.02 -6.90
C ALA A 90 13.54 -2.17 -8.36
N PHE A 91 14.14 -1.40 -9.27
CA PHE A 91 13.85 -1.52 -10.70
C PHE A 91 14.24 -2.89 -11.24
N VAL A 92 15.49 -3.31 -11.01
CA VAL A 92 16.01 -4.59 -11.46
C VAL A 92 15.21 -5.75 -10.86
N PHE A 93 14.87 -5.68 -9.58
CA PHE A 93 14.06 -6.69 -8.90
C PHE A 93 12.70 -6.89 -9.58
N CYS A 94 12.07 -5.81 -10.05
CA CYS A 94 10.81 -5.87 -10.76
C CYS A 94 10.95 -6.44 -12.18
N GLU A 95 11.96 -6.01 -12.93
CA GLU A 95 12.20 -6.51 -14.30
C GLU A 95 12.54 -8.02 -14.28
N GLU A 96 13.44 -8.47 -13.40
CA GLU A 96 13.82 -9.88 -13.23
C GLU A 96 12.60 -10.78 -12.96
N ARG A 97 11.66 -10.30 -12.15
CA ARG A 97 10.45 -11.03 -11.73
C ARG A 97 9.24 -10.74 -12.61
N ARG A 98 9.42 -9.98 -13.69
CA ARG A 98 8.35 -9.54 -14.61
C ARG A 98 7.16 -8.91 -13.89
N LEU A 99 7.43 -8.17 -12.81
CA LEU A 99 6.41 -7.48 -12.03
C LEU A 99 5.93 -6.24 -12.79
N LYS A 100 4.63 -5.96 -12.75
CA LYS A 100 4.12 -4.71 -13.30
C LYS A 100 4.53 -3.55 -12.40
N HIS A 101 5.25 -2.58 -12.96
CA HIS A 101 5.65 -1.34 -12.27
C HIS A 101 5.52 -0.12 -13.18
N ASN A 102 5.52 1.06 -12.56
CA ASN A 102 5.52 2.36 -13.22
C ASN A 102 6.88 3.08 -13.12
N PHE A 103 7.95 2.37 -12.75
CA PHE A 103 9.29 2.92 -12.67
C PHE A 103 9.84 3.35 -14.04
N ASN A 104 10.83 4.23 -14.04
CA ASN A 104 11.37 4.80 -15.25
C ASN A 104 12.32 3.81 -15.93
N ARG A 105 11.85 3.25 -17.06
CA ARG A 105 12.61 2.30 -17.89
C ARG A 105 13.79 2.93 -18.63
N LYS A 106 13.74 4.22 -18.98
CA LYS A 106 14.86 4.92 -19.64
C LYS A 106 16.06 5.05 -18.70
N THR A 107 15.80 5.42 -17.44
CA THR A 107 16.86 5.58 -16.44
C THR A 107 17.18 4.29 -15.68
N GLY A 108 16.29 3.29 -15.74
CA GLY A 108 16.41 2.05 -14.98
C GLY A 108 16.28 2.23 -13.46
N LEU A 109 15.42 3.15 -13.00
CA LEU A 109 15.31 3.54 -11.59
C LEU A 109 13.85 3.65 -11.14
N ALA A 110 13.59 3.20 -9.90
CA ALA A 110 12.37 3.56 -9.18
C ALA A 110 12.29 5.07 -8.89
N GLY A 111 11.10 5.62 -8.66
CA GLY A 111 10.92 7.04 -8.31
C GLY A 111 11.34 7.37 -6.87
N LYS A 112 11.61 8.65 -6.57
CA LYS A 112 11.82 9.11 -5.18
C LYS A 112 10.57 8.93 -4.33
N ASP A 113 9.39 9.13 -4.92
CA ASP A 113 8.09 8.93 -4.28
C ASP A 113 7.80 7.46 -3.94
N TRP A 114 8.49 6.52 -4.59
CA TRP A 114 8.45 5.12 -4.22
C TRP A 114 9.44 4.82 -3.07
N LEU A 115 10.64 5.41 -3.11
CA LEU A 115 11.68 5.20 -2.12
C LEU A 115 11.25 5.64 -0.73
N ARG A 116 10.69 6.85 -0.59
CA ARG A 116 10.31 7.41 0.72
C ARG A 116 9.38 6.46 1.52
N PRO A 117 8.21 6.06 1.00
CA PRO A 117 7.32 5.16 1.75
C PRO A 117 7.87 3.73 1.85
N PHE A 118 8.79 3.30 0.97
CA PHE A 118 9.51 2.03 1.14
C PHE A 118 10.39 2.08 2.39
N LEU A 119 11.16 3.15 2.61
CA LEU A 119 11.99 3.29 3.81
C LEU A 119 11.15 3.49 5.09
N GLU A 120 10.04 4.23 5.01
CA GLU A 120 9.09 4.34 6.14
C GLU A 120 8.57 2.96 6.59
N ARG A 121 8.48 1.99 5.66
CA ARG A 121 8.04 0.62 5.92
C ARG A 121 9.16 -0.33 6.36
N HIS A 122 10.42 0.07 6.19
CA HIS A 122 11.61 -0.75 6.44
C HIS A 122 12.69 0.12 7.12
N PRO A 123 12.44 0.54 8.38
CA PRO A 123 13.36 1.42 9.11
C PRO A 123 14.74 0.80 9.37
N GLU A 124 14.89 -0.52 9.22
CA GLU A 124 16.17 -1.22 9.25
C GLU A 124 17.11 -0.86 8.09
N ILE A 125 16.58 -0.26 7.02
CA ILE A 125 17.39 0.23 5.90
C ILE A 125 17.76 1.69 6.17
N SER A 126 19.01 1.90 6.60
CA SER A 126 19.60 3.24 6.63
C SER A 126 20.28 3.52 5.29
N ILE A 127 19.87 4.62 4.65
CA ILE A 127 20.71 5.25 3.62
C ILE A 127 21.84 5.95 4.37
N GLY A 128 23.05 5.98 3.81
CA GLY A 128 24.06 6.92 4.29
C GLY A 128 24.57 7.88 3.24
#